data_AF-A0A7S0CBY2-F1
#
_entry.id   AF-A0A7S0CBY2-F1
#
_cell.length_a   1.000
_cell.length_b   1.000
_cell.length_c   1.000
_cell.angle_alpha   90.00
_cell.angle_beta   90.00
_cell.angle_gamma   90.00
#
_symmetry.space_group_name_H-M   'P 1'
#
loop_
_entity.id
_entity.type
_entity.pdbx_description
1 polymer ?
#
loop_
_entity_poly.entity_id
_entity_poly.type
_entity_poly.pdbx_seq_one_letter_code
_entity_poly.pdbx_strand_id
1 'polypeptide(L)'
;IATESKIQYRTYPYNPDNQKTGFYCDQRENRVRLASLLDATTNTNVLDLCCYHGGFALHCAKAGATVTAVDSSRDAIDTARSNADLNGCAETITFVNSDIETFLKNERTRADLLENTQLEVDDEASVPSFTGYDVIILDPPKLAPSLSSLPRATRKYHSLNTAALNLIHPQNGGLLLSCTCSAAMTQAEGGRQFQRMLQTAAVSAKRSVKVLEVWGASGCHVRNPAAFPAGEYLTAVLLFVGPKMD
;
A
#
# COMPACT_ATOMS: atom_id res chain seq x y z
N ILE A 1 -13.50 -19.74 -7.40
CA ILE A 1 -12.32 -19.50 -6.54
C ILE A 1 -11.09 -19.58 -7.42
N ALA A 2 -10.26 -18.55 -7.43
CA ALA A 2 -8.94 -18.59 -8.05
C ALA A 2 -7.88 -18.80 -6.96
N THR A 3 -6.73 -19.36 -7.31
CA THR A 3 -5.62 -19.58 -6.38
C THR A 3 -4.35 -18.94 -6.93
N GLU A 4 -3.66 -18.15 -6.11
CA GLU A 4 -2.35 -17.56 -6.40
C GLU A 4 -1.42 -17.82 -5.21
N SER A 5 -0.31 -18.53 -5.43
CA SER A 5 0.72 -18.77 -4.40
C SER A 5 0.17 -19.27 -3.05
N LYS A 6 -0.78 -20.22 -3.09
CA LYS A 6 -1.50 -20.79 -1.93
C LYS A 6 -2.52 -19.85 -1.25
N ILE A 7 -2.75 -18.65 -1.78
CA ILE A 7 -3.85 -17.77 -1.39
C ILE A 7 -5.04 -18.02 -2.31
N GLN A 8 -6.23 -18.18 -1.72
CA GLN A 8 -7.47 -18.38 -2.45
C GLN A 8 -8.29 -17.08 -2.51
N TYR A 9 -8.87 -16.79 -3.66
CA TYR A 9 -9.65 -15.58 -3.91
C TYR A 9 -11.02 -15.93 -4.46
N ARG A 10 -12.06 -15.27 -3.94
CA ARG A 10 -13.36 -15.21 -4.59
C ARG A 10 -13.23 -14.35 -5.85
N THR A 11 -13.70 -14.92 -6.96
CA THR A 11 -13.70 -14.27 -8.26
C THR A 11 -15.12 -14.27 -8.78
N TYR A 12 -15.50 -13.17 -9.43
CA TYR A 12 -16.85 -13.00 -9.94
C TYR A 12 -16.78 -12.84 -11.47
N PRO A 13 -17.78 -13.32 -12.21
CA PRO A 13 -17.91 -13.00 -13.63
C PRO A 13 -17.88 -11.48 -13.83
N TYR A 14 -17.38 -11.04 -14.98
CA TYR A 14 -17.40 -9.62 -15.34
C TYR A 14 -18.85 -9.09 -15.31
N ASN A 15 -19.05 -7.98 -14.58
CA ASN A 15 -20.28 -7.21 -14.59
C ASN A 15 -19.91 -5.76 -14.91
N PRO A 16 -20.51 -5.11 -15.93
CA PRO A 16 -20.23 -3.72 -16.29
C PRO A 16 -20.45 -2.70 -15.15
N ASP A 17 -21.27 -3.03 -14.15
CA ASP A 17 -21.51 -2.17 -12.99
C ASP A 17 -20.41 -2.29 -11.91
N ASN A 18 -19.56 -3.32 -12.00
CA ASN A 18 -18.45 -3.56 -11.06
C ASN A 18 -17.11 -3.15 -11.67
N GLN A 19 -16.21 -2.60 -10.85
CA GLN A 19 -14.94 -2.06 -11.33
C GLN A 19 -14.08 -3.09 -12.11
N LYS A 20 -14.06 -4.39 -11.73
CA LYS A 20 -13.34 -5.51 -12.42
C LYS A 20 -13.87 -6.89 -12.00
N THR A 21 -13.36 -7.97 -12.62
CA THR A 21 -13.63 -9.42 -12.37
C THR A 21 -13.26 -9.94 -10.95
N GLY A 22 -12.91 -9.04 -10.03
CA GLY A 22 -12.60 -9.37 -8.64
C GLY A 22 -11.14 -9.67 -8.34
N PHE A 23 -10.21 -9.53 -9.28
CA PHE A 23 -8.80 -9.87 -9.06
C PHE A 23 -7.82 -9.13 -9.98
N TYR A 24 -6.75 -8.55 -9.41
CA TYR A 24 -5.68 -7.85 -10.13
C TYR A 24 -4.46 -8.75 -10.28
N CYS A 25 -4.35 -9.43 -11.43
CA CYS A 25 -3.27 -10.39 -11.71
C CYS A 25 -1.94 -9.73 -12.11
N ASP A 26 -1.94 -8.43 -12.41
CA ASP A 26 -0.75 -7.62 -12.68
C ASP A 26 0.11 -7.43 -11.42
N GLN A 27 -0.51 -7.35 -10.25
CA GLN A 27 0.17 -7.23 -8.96
C GLN A 27 0.66 -8.57 -8.36
N ARG A 28 0.45 -9.71 -9.05
CA ARG A 28 0.79 -11.06 -8.54
C ARG A 28 2.19 -11.17 -7.96
N GLU A 29 3.19 -10.80 -8.76
CA GLU A 29 4.59 -10.91 -8.35
C GLU A 29 4.93 -9.94 -7.22
N ASN A 30 4.33 -8.74 -7.23
CA ASN A 30 4.58 -7.73 -6.20
C ASN A 30 4.05 -8.17 -4.83
N ARG A 31 2.86 -8.81 -4.78
CA ARG A 31 2.32 -9.40 -3.55
C ARG A 31 3.23 -10.48 -2.97
N VAL A 32 3.70 -11.40 -3.82
CA VAL A 32 4.59 -12.49 -3.41
C VAL A 32 5.94 -11.95 -2.93
N ARG A 33 6.53 -11.01 -3.67
CA ARG A 33 7.83 -10.40 -3.32
C ARG A 33 7.75 -9.66 -1.99
N LEU A 34 6.76 -8.79 -1.80
CA LEU A 34 6.62 -8.07 -0.54
C LEU A 34 6.46 -9.02 0.65
N ALA A 35 5.59 -10.02 0.55
CA ALA A 35 5.38 -10.98 1.62
C ALA A 35 6.64 -11.82 1.93
N SER A 36 7.49 -12.08 0.94
CA SER A 36 8.76 -12.79 1.16
C SER A 36 9.81 -12.00 1.94
N LEU A 37 9.61 -10.68 2.10
CA LEU A 37 10.46 -9.83 2.93
C LEU A 37 10.04 -9.83 4.40
N LEU A 38 8.86 -10.40 4.72
CA LEU A 38 8.34 -10.44 6.08
C LEU A 38 8.83 -11.70 6.79
N ASP A 39 9.14 -11.54 8.08
CA ASP A 39 9.55 -12.64 8.95
C ASP A 39 8.38 -13.00 9.87
N ALA A 40 7.98 -14.28 9.87
CA ALA A 40 6.87 -14.76 10.70
C ALA A 40 7.20 -14.74 12.20
N THR A 41 8.47 -14.58 12.57
CA THR A 41 8.92 -14.42 13.96
C THR A 41 8.90 -12.98 14.43
N THR A 42 8.79 -12.01 13.51
CA THR A 42 8.58 -10.59 13.85
C THR A 42 7.10 -10.27 13.77
N ASN A 43 6.53 -9.75 14.87
CA ASN A 43 5.14 -9.28 14.88
C ASN A 43 5.00 -7.99 14.07
N THR A 44 5.07 -8.12 12.75
CA THR A 44 5.14 -7.01 11.80
C THR A 44 3.76 -6.38 11.64
N ASN A 45 3.67 -5.08 11.89
CA ASN A 45 2.44 -4.31 11.71
C ASN A 45 2.40 -3.69 10.30
N VAL A 46 1.42 -4.11 9.49
CA VAL A 46 1.29 -3.75 8.07
C VAL A 46 0.04 -2.91 7.84
N LEU A 47 0.15 -1.85 7.05
CA LEU A 47 -0.99 -1.07 6.55
C LEU A 47 -1.15 -1.28 5.04
N ASP A 48 -2.28 -1.82 4.59
CA ASP A 48 -2.62 -2.01 3.19
C ASP A 48 -3.68 -0.96 2.76
N LEU A 49 -3.24 0.10 2.08
CA LEU A 49 -4.10 1.20 1.64
C LEU A 49 -4.60 0.97 0.21
N CYS A 50 -5.91 1.10 0.02
CA CYS A 50 -6.62 0.70 -1.20
C CYS A 50 -6.52 -0.81 -1.46
N CYS A 51 -6.79 -1.59 -0.41
CA CYS A 51 -6.57 -3.03 -0.38
C CYS A 51 -7.47 -3.84 -1.34
N TYR A 52 -8.55 -3.24 -1.86
CA TYR A 52 -9.55 -3.88 -2.69
C TYR A 52 -10.06 -5.19 -2.06
N HIS A 53 -9.82 -6.35 -2.69
CA HIS A 53 -10.21 -7.67 -2.20
C HIS A 53 -9.17 -8.31 -1.25
N GLY A 54 -8.26 -7.50 -0.70
CA GLY A 54 -7.27 -7.90 0.30
C GLY A 54 -6.02 -8.55 -0.27
N GLY A 55 -5.65 -8.27 -1.51
CA GLY A 55 -4.53 -8.96 -2.19
C GLY A 55 -3.22 -8.92 -1.39
N PHE A 56 -2.71 -7.73 -1.08
CA PHE A 56 -1.50 -7.60 -0.28
C PHE A 56 -1.74 -8.05 1.17
N ALA A 57 -2.85 -7.63 1.78
CA ALA A 57 -3.21 -8.00 3.15
C ALA A 57 -3.18 -9.51 3.41
N LEU A 58 -3.76 -10.33 2.53
CA LEU A 58 -3.77 -11.79 2.66
C LEU A 58 -2.38 -12.40 2.57
N HIS A 59 -1.55 -11.91 1.65
CA HIS A 59 -0.18 -12.37 1.50
C HIS A 59 0.67 -12.01 2.72
N CYS A 60 0.55 -10.79 3.23
CA CYS A 60 1.25 -10.34 4.43
C CYS A 60 0.78 -11.11 5.67
N ALA A 61 -0.53 -11.30 5.85
CA ALA A 61 -1.10 -12.07 6.95
C ALA A 61 -0.62 -13.54 6.94
N LYS A 62 -0.56 -14.18 5.77
CA LYS A 62 0.01 -15.53 5.64
C LYS A 62 1.51 -15.61 5.91
N ALA A 63 2.22 -14.49 5.79
CA ALA A 63 3.62 -14.38 6.18
C ALA A 63 3.81 -14.08 7.68
N GLY A 64 2.72 -14.03 8.47
CA GLY A 64 2.77 -13.84 9.93
C GLY A 64 2.56 -12.40 10.40
N ALA A 65 2.26 -11.46 9.50
CA ALA A 65 1.99 -10.08 9.87
C ALA A 65 0.59 -9.86 10.43
N THR A 66 0.45 -8.85 11.29
CA THR A 66 -0.85 -8.23 11.61
C THR A 66 -1.11 -7.11 10.63
N VAL A 67 -2.29 -7.07 10.01
CA VAL A 67 -2.57 -6.14 8.91
C VAL A 67 -3.79 -5.28 9.19
N THR A 68 -3.69 -3.98 8.95
CA THR A 68 -4.85 -3.08 8.77
C THR A 68 -5.07 -2.87 7.28
N ALA A 69 -6.21 -3.29 6.75
CA ALA A 69 -6.55 -3.20 5.33
C ALA A 69 -7.69 -2.20 5.11
N VAL A 70 -7.46 -1.19 4.26
CA VAL A 70 -8.36 -0.03 4.09
C VAL A 70 -8.84 0.07 2.65
N ASP A 71 -10.14 0.22 2.44
CA ASP A 71 -10.73 0.52 1.13
C ASP A 71 -12.04 1.31 1.27
N SER A 72 -12.35 2.16 0.29
CA SER A 72 -13.58 2.97 0.28
C SER A 72 -14.80 2.17 -0.16
N SER A 73 -14.61 1.08 -0.91
CA SER A 73 -15.70 0.22 -1.38
C SER A 73 -16.10 -0.79 -0.31
N ARG A 74 -17.36 -0.70 0.13
CA ARG A 74 -17.92 -1.67 1.08
C ARG A 74 -17.92 -3.09 0.53
N ASP A 75 -18.30 -3.25 -0.74
CA ASP A 75 -18.32 -4.54 -1.43
C ASP A 75 -16.93 -5.17 -1.55
N ALA A 76 -15.90 -4.33 -1.76
CA ALA A 76 -14.52 -4.78 -1.79
C ALA A 76 -14.07 -5.29 -0.42
N ILE A 77 -14.37 -4.53 0.65
CA ILE A 77 -14.09 -4.92 2.04
C ILE A 77 -14.82 -6.21 2.43
N ASP A 78 -16.09 -6.36 2.09
CA ASP A 78 -16.86 -7.56 2.43
C ASP A 78 -16.33 -8.78 1.65
N THR A 79 -15.89 -8.60 0.41
CA THR A 79 -15.17 -9.65 -0.34
C THR A 79 -13.81 -9.95 0.28
N ALA A 80 -13.06 -8.94 0.71
CA ALA A 80 -11.76 -9.11 1.34
C ALA A 80 -11.86 -9.89 2.67
N ARG A 81 -12.88 -9.60 3.49
CA ARG A 81 -13.22 -10.39 4.69
C ARG A 81 -13.49 -11.84 4.34
N SER A 82 -14.33 -12.09 3.33
CA SER A 82 -14.63 -13.47 2.92
C SER A 82 -13.40 -14.20 2.37
N ASN A 83 -12.47 -13.48 1.71
CA ASN A 83 -11.19 -14.05 1.33
C ASN A 83 -10.31 -14.34 2.56
N ALA A 84 -10.32 -13.48 3.59
CA ALA A 84 -9.59 -13.73 4.83
C ALA A 84 -10.12 -14.98 5.54
N ASP A 85 -11.45 -15.17 5.61
CA ASP A 85 -12.07 -16.38 6.14
C ASP A 85 -11.61 -17.62 5.35
N LEU A 86 -11.66 -17.54 4.01
CA LEU A 86 -11.25 -18.64 3.12
C LEU A 86 -9.78 -19.05 3.33
N ASN A 87 -8.94 -18.11 3.74
CA ASN A 87 -7.52 -18.33 3.98
C ASN A 87 -7.18 -18.50 5.46
N GLY A 88 -8.13 -18.45 6.39
CA GLY A 88 -7.84 -18.51 7.83
C GLY A 88 -6.98 -17.34 8.33
N CYS A 89 -7.21 -16.15 7.81
CA CYS A 89 -6.50 -14.90 8.18
C CYS A 89 -7.45 -13.84 8.79
N ALA A 90 -8.68 -14.22 9.12
CA ALA A 90 -9.68 -13.28 9.61
C ALA A 90 -9.29 -12.58 10.92
N GLU A 91 -8.55 -13.27 11.79
CA GLU A 91 -8.12 -12.73 13.09
C GLU A 91 -6.88 -11.85 13.00
N THR A 92 -6.10 -11.96 11.92
CA THR A 92 -4.86 -11.19 11.74
C THR A 92 -5.04 -9.95 10.86
N ILE A 93 -6.23 -9.76 10.27
CA ILE A 93 -6.52 -8.62 9.39
C ILE A 93 -7.69 -7.80 9.93
N THR A 94 -7.42 -6.54 10.28
CA THR A 94 -8.45 -5.54 10.57
C THR A 94 -8.88 -4.84 9.29
N PHE A 95 -10.15 -4.99 8.90
CA PHE A 95 -10.70 -4.36 7.70
C PHE A 95 -11.46 -3.07 8.02
N VAL A 96 -11.03 -1.96 7.40
CA VAL A 96 -11.60 -0.63 7.59
C VAL A 96 -12.21 -0.13 6.29
N ASN A 97 -13.53 0.12 6.29
CA ASN A 97 -14.20 0.78 5.18
C ASN A 97 -14.12 2.31 5.34
N SER A 98 -13.21 2.96 4.62
CA SER A 98 -13.00 4.40 4.68
C SER A 98 -12.39 4.90 3.37
N ASP A 99 -12.72 6.15 3.02
CA ASP A 99 -11.87 6.91 2.10
C ASP A 99 -10.44 7.00 2.65
N ILE A 100 -9.45 6.89 1.76
CA ILE A 100 -8.04 6.81 2.12
C ILE A 100 -7.54 8.10 2.76
N GLU A 101 -7.96 9.29 2.31
CA GLU A 101 -7.49 10.55 2.89
C GLU A 101 -8.08 10.76 4.28
N THR A 102 -9.35 10.39 4.44
CA THR A 102 -10.02 10.42 5.74
C THR A 102 -9.33 9.48 6.73
N PHE A 103 -9.02 8.25 6.30
CA PHE A 103 -8.30 7.28 7.12
C PHE A 103 -6.93 7.81 7.53
N LEU A 104 -6.11 8.25 6.57
CA LEU A 104 -4.76 8.76 6.82
C LEU A 104 -4.76 9.95 7.79
N LYS A 105 -5.73 10.87 7.65
CA LYS A 105 -5.88 12.02 8.55
C LYS A 105 -6.22 11.58 9.97
N ASN A 106 -7.22 10.70 10.11
CA ASN A 106 -7.66 10.22 11.43
C ASN A 106 -6.56 9.42 12.13
N GLU A 107 -5.86 8.58 11.39
CA GLU A 107 -4.76 7.78 11.91
C GLU A 107 -3.58 8.65 12.34
N ARG A 108 -3.31 9.73 11.60
CA ARG A 108 -2.33 10.73 12.02
C ARG A 108 -2.76 11.46 13.29
N THR A 109 -4.01 11.90 13.39
CA THR A 109 -4.52 12.53 14.62
C THR A 109 -4.44 11.58 15.81
N ARG A 110 -4.77 10.30 15.62
CA ARG A 110 -4.63 9.26 16.65
C ARG A 110 -3.18 9.10 17.09
N ALA A 111 -2.24 9.07 16.15
CA ALA A 111 -0.81 9.02 16.43
C ALA A 111 -0.35 10.24 17.25
N ASP A 112 -0.71 11.45 16.82
CA ASP A 112 -0.33 12.70 17.50
C ASP A 112 -0.92 12.76 18.93
N LEU A 113 -2.16 12.29 19.15
CA LEU A 113 -2.76 12.22 20.48
C LEU A 113 -2.01 11.27 21.40
N LEU A 114 -1.66 10.07 20.90
CA LEU A 114 -0.94 9.06 21.69
C LEU A 114 0.51 9.46 22.00
N GLU A 115 1.16 10.20 21.10
CA GLU A 115 2.49 10.80 21.31
C GLU A 115 2.43 11.86 22.43
N ASN A 116 1.38 12.69 22.45
CA ASN A 116 1.21 13.72 23.48
C ASN A 116 0.78 13.14 24.85
N THR A 117 -0.06 12.10 24.88
CA THR A 117 -0.50 11.48 26.14
C THR A 117 0.62 10.68 26.83
N GLN A 118 1.58 10.13 26.08
CA GLN A 118 2.77 9.48 26.66
C GLN A 118 3.70 10.45 27.40
N LEU A 119 3.62 11.75 27.14
CA LEU A 119 4.39 12.76 27.87
C LEU A 119 3.81 13.07 29.26
N GLU A 120 2.60 12.60 29.58
CA GLU A 120 1.88 12.96 30.81
C GLU A 120 1.81 11.84 31.86
N VAL A 121 2.33 10.63 31.59
CA VAL A 121 2.19 9.47 32.49
C VAL A 121 3.54 8.77 32.70
N ASP A 122 4.16 9.00 33.87
CA ASP A 122 5.39 8.35 34.36
C ASP A 122 5.18 6.91 34.89
N ASP A 123 3.97 6.35 34.78
CA ASP A 123 3.62 5.05 35.37
C ASP A 123 3.70 3.89 34.35
N GLU A 124 4.36 2.82 34.78
CA GLU A 124 4.74 1.57 34.08
C GLU A 124 3.57 0.72 33.51
N ALA A 125 2.34 1.22 33.53
CA ALA A 125 1.17 0.52 33.02
C ALA A 125 1.00 0.80 31.52
N SER A 126 1.71 0.02 30.70
CA SER A 126 1.59 -0.15 29.23
C SER A 126 0.30 0.39 28.57
N VAL A 127 0.24 1.71 28.38
CA VAL A 127 -0.70 2.32 27.44
C VAL A 127 -0.21 1.88 26.05
N PRO A 128 -1.07 1.30 25.18
CA PRO A 128 -0.64 0.89 23.85
C PRO A 128 -0.21 2.14 23.07
N SER A 129 1.10 2.35 22.98
CA SER A 129 1.69 3.39 22.16
C SER A 129 1.42 3.03 20.71
N PHE A 130 0.88 3.99 19.93
CA PHE A 130 0.90 3.81 18.48
C PHE A 130 2.36 3.94 18.03
N THR A 131 2.98 2.79 17.78
CA THR A 131 4.38 2.71 17.35
C THR A 131 4.56 2.99 15.86
N GLY A 132 3.47 3.24 15.12
CA GLY A 132 3.48 3.34 13.66
C GLY A 132 3.36 1.98 12.98
N TYR A 133 3.59 1.99 11.66
CA TYR A 133 3.59 0.78 10.84
C TYR A 133 5.02 0.44 10.40
N ASP A 134 5.34 -0.85 10.41
CA ASP A 134 6.63 -1.36 9.92
C ASP A 134 6.64 -1.43 8.40
N VAL A 135 5.48 -1.70 7.80
CA VAL A 135 5.30 -1.75 6.34
C VAL A 135 4.00 -1.05 5.97
N ILE A 136 4.05 -0.18 4.96
CA ILE A 136 2.87 0.40 4.34
C ILE A 136 2.85 0.06 2.86
N ILE A 137 1.71 -0.45 2.37
CA ILE A 137 1.39 -0.58 0.96
C ILE A 137 0.44 0.57 0.58
N LEU A 138 0.73 1.24 -0.52
CA LEU A 138 -0.11 2.28 -1.09
C LEU A 138 -0.34 2.00 -2.58
N ASP A 139 -1.47 1.37 -2.90
CA ASP A 139 -1.87 1.03 -4.28
C ASP A 139 -3.17 1.73 -4.72
N PRO A 140 -3.15 3.06 -4.89
CA PRO A 140 -4.34 3.83 -5.19
C PRO A 140 -4.87 3.52 -6.61
N PRO A 141 -6.14 3.84 -6.89
CA PRO A 141 -6.70 3.70 -8.24
C PRO A 141 -5.96 4.57 -9.25
N LYS A 142 -6.24 4.38 -10.54
CA LYS A 142 -5.60 5.14 -11.63
C LYS A 142 -5.86 6.65 -11.52
N LEU A 143 -4.93 7.41 -10.95
CA LEU A 143 -5.07 8.86 -10.76
C LEU A 143 -4.71 9.69 -12.00
N ALA A 144 -3.85 9.18 -12.88
CA ALA A 144 -3.46 9.85 -14.14
C ALA A 144 -3.95 9.06 -15.37
N PRO A 145 -5.25 9.14 -15.74
CA PRO A 145 -5.76 8.48 -16.94
C PRO A 145 -5.10 8.96 -18.23
N SER A 146 -4.61 10.20 -18.28
CA SER A 146 -3.97 10.84 -19.44
C SER A 146 -2.79 11.74 -19.04
N LEU A 147 -1.96 12.14 -20.01
CA LEU A 147 -0.88 13.13 -19.79
C LEU A 147 -1.42 14.48 -19.29
N SER A 148 -2.59 14.92 -19.75
CA SER A 148 -3.20 16.19 -19.29
C SER A 148 -3.59 16.16 -17.80
N SER A 149 -3.94 14.98 -17.27
CA SER A 149 -4.27 14.79 -15.86
C SER A 149 -3.04 14.63 -14.94
N LEU A 150 -1.85 14.39 -15.52
CA LEU A 150 -0.63 14.06 -14.79
C LEU A 150 -0.23 15.10 -13.73
N PRO A 151 -0.31 16.42 -13.96
CA PRO A 151 0.07 17.40 -12.93
C PRO A 151 -0.83 17.33 -11.69
N ARG A 152 -2.15 17.17 -11.89
CA ARG A 152 -3.11 17.01 -10.78
C ARG A 152 -2.87 15.70 -10.04
N ALA A 153 -2.68 14.61 -10.79
CA ALA A 153 -2.40 13.31 -10.22
C ALA A 153 -1.09 13.30 -9.40
N THR A 154 -0.03 13.93 -9.90
CA THR A 154 1.26 14.05 -9.21
C THR A 154 1.10 14.71 -7.84
N ARG A 155 0.32 15.79 -7.74
CA ARG A 155 0.02 16.43 -6.45
C ARG A 155 -0.73 15.52 -5.49
N LYS A 156 -1.71 14.76 -5.99
CA LYS A 156 -2.47 13.79 -5.18
C LYS A 156 -1.57 12.65 -4.71
N TYR A 157 -0.75 12.08 -5.59
CA TYR A 157 0.23 11.06 -5.23
C TYR A 157 1.21 11.58 -4.18
N HIS A 158 1.72 12.80 -4.34
CA HIS A 158 2.62 13.43 -3.38
C HIS A 158 1.96 13.56 -2.00
N SER A 159 0.72 14.05 -1.94
CA SER A 159 -0.03 14.19 -0.70
C SER A 159 -0.28 12.84 0.00
N LEU A 160 -0.75 11.83 -0.72
CA LEU A 160 -0.99 10.49 -0.17
C LEU A 160 0.29 9.83 0.35
N ASN A 161 1.38 9.91 -0.42
CA ASN A 161 2.66 9.34 0.00
C ASN A 161 3.27 10.09 1.19
N THR A 162 3.14 11.42 1.25
CA THR A 162 3.60 12.21 2.41
C THR A 162 2.85 11.77 3.68
N ALA A 163 1.53 11.59 3.58
CA ALA A 163 0.71 11.14 4.70
C ALA A 163 1.05 9.69 5.13
N ALA A 164 1.26 8.78 4.18
CA ALA A 164 1.69 7.41 4.47
C ALA A 164 3.07 7.37 5.15
N LEU A 165 4.05 8.11 4.66
CA LEU A 165 5.40 8.20 5.25
C LEU A 165 5.38 8.69 6.70
N ASN A 166 4.42 9.56 7.03
CA ASN A 166 4.22 10.06 8.40
C ASN A 166 3.64 9.02 9.37
N LEU A 167 3.18 7.86 8.89
CA LEU A 167 2.67 6.75 9.70
C LEU A 167 3.68 5.60 9.84
N ILE A 168 4.80 5.63 9.11
CA ILE A 168 5.89 4.67 9.32
C ILE A 168 6.49 4.85 10.71
N HIS A 169 6.83 3.73 11.36
CA HIS A 169 7.43 3.70 12.69
C HIS A 169 8.50 4.80 12.87
N PRO A 170 8.35 5.72 13.84
CA PRO A 170 9.18 6.92 13.90
C PRO A 170 10.63 6.63 14.32
N GLN A 171 10.87 5.69 15.24
CA GLN A 171 12.22 5.36 15.73
C GLN A 171 12.93 4.31 14.86
N ASN A 172 12.23 3.27 14.42
CA ASN A 172 12.86 2.15 13.69
C ASN A 172 12.87 2.36 12.17
N GLY A 173 12.02 3.24 11.65
CA GLY A 173 11.75 3.29 10.21
C GLY A 173 10.93 2.10 9.75
N GLY A 174 10.93 1.83 8.45
CA GLY A 174 10.14 0.74 7.88
C GLY A 174 10.19 0.69 6.37
N LEU A 175 9.24 -0.01 5.77
CA LEU A 175 9.11 -0.15 4.32
C LEU A 175 7.87 0.57 3.81
N LEU A 176 8.00 1.22 2.65
CA LEU A 176 6.87 1.72 1.87
C LEU A 176 6.91 1.08 0.48
N LEU A 177 5.86 0.35 0.13
CA LEU A 177 5.58 -0.06 -1.24
C LEU A 177 4.53 0.88 -1.83
N SER A 178 4.93 1.77 -2.72
CA SER A 178 4.01 2.72 -3.38
C SER A 178 3.83 2.36 -4.85
N CYS A 179 2.59 2.33 -5.33
CA CYS A 179 2.23 1.85 -6.65
C CYS A 179 1.52 2.93 -7.49
N THR A 180 1.66 2.81 -8.81
CA THR A 180 0.87 3.52 -9.82
C THR A 180 0.56 2.57 -10.96
N CYS A 181 -0.70 2.55 -11.42
CA CYS A 181 -1.13 1.87 -12.64
C CYS A 181 -1.40 2.86 -13.80
N SER A 182 -0.88 4.08 -13.69
CA SER A 182 -1.03 5.12 -14.71
C SER A 182 0.18 5.14 -15.65
N ALA A 183 0.01 4.72 -16.90
CA ALA A 183 1.05 4.81 -17.94
C ALA A 183 1.65 6.21 -18.09
N ALA A 184 0.82 7.26 -17.97
CA ALA A 184 1.28 8.65 -18.00
C ALA A 184 2.28 8.97 -16.86
N MET A 185 2.09 8.38 -15.68
CA MET A 185 3.02 8.55 -14.55
C MET A 185 4.25 7.65 -14.72
N THR A 186 4.05 6.39 -15.08
CA THR A 186 5.11 5.41 -15.26
C THR A 186 6.12 5.82 -16.33
N GLN A 187 5.68 6.40 -17.44
CA GLN A 187 6.58 6.75 -18.56
C GLN A 187 7.13 8.17 -18.51
N ALA A 188 6.55 9.04 -17.68
CA ALA A 188 6.99 10.42 -17.58
C ALA A 188 8.45 10.53 -17.11
N GLU A 189 9.15 11.52 -17.67
CA GLU A 189 10.56 11.81 -17.39
C GLU A 189 11.49 10.60 -17.57
N GLY A 190 11.19 9.74 -18.55
CA GLY A 190 11.98 8.55 -18.85
C GLY A 190 11.92 7.51 -17.74
N GLY A 191 10.73 7.28 -17.16
CA GLY A 191 10.52 6.25 -16.14
C GLY A 191 10.71 6.70 -14.70
N ARG A 192 11.03 7.98 -14.47
CA ARG A 192 11.52 8.46 -13.16
C ARG A 192 10.61 9.44 -12.44
N GLN A 193 9.55 9.94 -13.10
CA GLN A 193 8.62 10.89 -12.49
C GLN A 193 8.08 10.39 -11.14
N PHE A 194 7.64 9.13 -11.09
CA PHE A 194 7.07 8.55 -9.88
C PHE A 194 8.08 8.49 -8.74
N GLN A 195 9.32 8.03 -9.01
CA GLN A 195 10.39 7.98 -8.01
C GLN A 195 10.78 9.38 -7.49
N ARG A 196 10.86 10.38 -8.38
CA ARG A 196 11.11 11.78 -8.00
C ARG A 196 9.98 12.33 -7.13
N MET A 197 8.73 12.00 -7.46
CA MET A 197 7.58 12.37 -6.63
C MET A 197 7.68 11.73 -5.23
N LEU A 198 8.08 10.46 -5.12
CA LEU A 198 8.27 9.80 -3.83
C LEU A 198 9.39 10.46 -3.00
N GLN A 199 10.50 10.85 -3.64
CA GLN A 199 11.58 11.58 -2.97
C GLN A 199 11.10 12.94 -2.44
N THR A 200 10.34 13.69 -3.23
CA THR A 200 9.79 14.98 -2.79
C THR A 200 8.73 14.82 -1.70
N ALA A 201 7.95 13.74 -1.71
CA ALA A 201 7.02 13.40 -0.62
C ALA A 201 7.78 13.06 0.68
N ALA A 202 8.90 12.35 0.59
CA ALA A 202 9.75 12.05 1.74
C ALA A 202 10.38 13.29 2.37
N VAL A 203 10.84 14.23 1.55
CA VAL A 203 11.31 15.54 2.03
C VAL A 203 10.19 16.28 2.78
N SER A 204 8.97 16.30 2.24
CA SER A 204 7.82 16.91 2.91
C SER A 204 7.44 16.21 4.23
N ALA A 205 7.64 14.89 4.32
CA ALA A 205 7.41 14.11 5.54
C ALA A 205 8.59 14.17 6.54
N LYS A 206 9.68 14.88 6.23
CA LYS A 206 10.93 14.87 7.01
C LYS A 206 11.47 13.45 7.27
N ARG A 207 11.37 12.58 6.26
CA ARG A 207 11.91 11.21 6.29
C ARG A 207 13.02 11.05 5.26
N SER A 208 14.04 10.29 5.60
CA SER A 208 15.01 9.81 4.62
C SER A 208 14.47 8.55 3.95
N VAL A 209 14.69 8.40 2.64
CA VAL A 209 14.26 7.21 1.90
C VAL A 209 15.38 6.69 1.02
N LYS A 210 15.46 5.36 0.88
CA LYS A 210 16.34 4.66 -0.06
C LYS A 210 15.48 3.78 -0.95
N VAL A 211 15.64 3.89 -2.27
CA VAL A 211 15.00 2.97 -3.21
C VAL A 211 15.70 1.63 -3.09
N LEU A 212 14.96 0.61 -2.66
CA LEU A 212 15.46 -0.76 -2.60
C LEU A 212 15.26 -1.42 -3.95
N GLU A 213 14.03 -1.38 -4.46
CA GLU A 213 13.68 -2.02 -5.72
C GLU A 213 12.58 -1.24 -6.46
N VAL A 214 12.53 -1.43 -7.78
CA VAL A 214 11.48 -0.94 -8.66
C VAL A 214 10.92 -2.13 -9.42
N TRP A 215 9.63 -2.37 -9.26
CA TRP A 215 8.90 -3.46 -9.89
C TRP A 215 7.87 -2.93 -10.88
N GLY A 216 7.32 -3.85 -11.69
CA GLY A 216 6.31 -3.57 -12.69
C GLY A 216 5.18 -4.58 -12.66
N ALA A 217 4.36 -4.60 -13.72
CA ALA A 217 3.32 -5.62 -13.87
C ALA A 217 3.94 -7.01 -14.03
N SER A 218 3.24 -8.03 -13.51
CA SER A 218 3.64 -9.43 -13.63
C SER A 218 3.79 -9.88 -15.08
N GLY A 219 4.66 -10.87 -15.34
CA GLY A 219 5.02 -11.33 -16.67
C GLY A 219 3.88 -11.80 -17.59
N CYS A 220 2.67 -12.01 -17.06
CA CYS A 220 1.48 -12.24 -17.89
C CYS A 220 0.93 -10.97 -18.56
N HIS A 221 1.44 -9.79 -18.22
CA HIS A 221 1.15 -8.51 -18.86
C HIS A 221 2.33 -8.14 -19.77
N VAL A 222 2.38 -8.82 -20.92
CA VAL A 222 3.49 -8.70 -21.86
C VAL A 222 3.64 -7.27 -22.36
N ARG A 223 4.89 -6.81 -22.43
CA ARG A 223 5.26 -5.46 -22.85
C ARG A 223 5.90 -5.52 -24.23
N ASN A 224 5.57 -4.55 -25.08
CA ASN A 224 6.27 -4.33 -26.33
C ASN A 224 6.83 -2.89 -26.35
N PRO A 225 8.07 -2.69 -25.84
CA PRO A 225 8.64 -1.35 -25.71
C PRO A 225 8.81 -0.61 -27.03
N ALA A 226 8.97 -1.33 -28.16
CA ALA A 226 9.18 -0.71 -29.46
C ALA A 226 7.86 -0.27 -30.12
N ALA A 227 6.84 -1.11 -30.09
CA ALA A 227 5.58 -0.85 -30.78
C ALA A 227 4.52 -0.21 -29.89
N PHE A 228 4.55 -0.46 -28.57
CA PHE A 228 3.56 0.04 -27.62
C PHE A 228 4.17 0.33 -26.25
N PRO A 229 4.98 1.40 -26.11
CA PRO A 229 5.54 1.83 -24.83
C PRO A 229 4.47 2.05 -23.74
N ALA A 230 3.29 2.52 -24.14
CA ALA A 230 2.11 2.72 -23.29
C ALA A 230 1.70 1.46 -22.48
N GLY A 231 2.10 0.26 -22.94
CA GLY A 231 1.86 -1.01 -22.24
C GLY A 231 2.66 -1.17 -20.95
N GLU A 232 3.70 -0.37 -20.73
CA GLU A 232 4.36 -0.24 -19.44
C GLU A 232 3.60 0.78 -18.57
N TYR A 233 2.58 0.29 -17.85
CA TYR A 233 1.65 1.14 -17.12
C TYR A 233 1.75 1.02 -15.59
N LEU A 234 2.33 -0.07 -15.09
CA LEU A 234 2.43 -0.35 -13.66
C LEU A 234 3.86 -0.12 -13.19
N THR A 235 4.00 0.67 -12.13
CA THR A 235 5.24 0.82 -11.38
C THR A 235 4.95 0.67 -9.91
N ALA A 236 5.69 -0.20 -9.23
CA ALA A 236 5.70 -0.30 -7.77
C ALA A 236 7.12 -0.01 -7.29
N VAL A 237 7.28 0.92 -6.35
CA VAL A 237 8.59 1.30 -5.82
C VAL A 237 8.64 0.89 -4.36
N LEU A 238 9.57 0.02 -4.03
CA LEU A 238 9.85 -0.38 -2.65
C LEU A 238 10.93 0.54 -2.08
N LEU A 239 10.59 1.22 -1.00
CA LEU A 239 11.46 2.14 -0.29
C LEU A 239 11.77 1.61 1.10
N PHE A 240 13.03 1.69 1.53
CA PHE A 240 13.34 1.77 2.95
C PHE A 240 13.15 3.22 3.41
N VAL A 241 12.39 3.40 4.47
CA VAL A 241 12.10 4.69 5.09
C VAL A 241 12.84 4.73 6.42
N GLY A 242 13.78 5.66 6.56
CA GLY A 242 14.52 5.83 7.79
C GLY A 242 13.66 6.37 8.94
N PRO A 243 14.22 6.45 10.15
CA PRO A 243 13.59 7.11 11.30
C PRO A 243 13.20 8.56 10.97
N LYS A 244 12.29 9.11 11.75
CA LYS A 244 11.92 10.54 11.66
C LYS A 244 13.16 11.37 12.02
N MET A 245 13.46 12.36 11.18
CA MET A 245 14.54 13.31 11.46
C MET A 245 14.04 14.36 12.46
N ASP A 246 14.87 14.68 13.45
CA ASP A 246 14.63 15.77 14.41
C ASP A 246 14.53 17.15 13.72
#